data_AF-A0A3D3I656-F1
#
_entry.id   AF-A0A3D3I656-F1
#
_cell.length_a   1.000
_cell.length_b   1.000
_cell.length_c   1.000
_cell.angle_alpha   90.00
_cell.angle_beta   90.00
_cell.angle_gamma   90.00
#
_symmetry.space_group_name_H-M   'P 1'
#
loop_
_entity.id
_entity.type
_entity.pdbx_description
1 polymer ?
#
loop_
_entity_poly.entity_id
_entity_poly.type
_entity_poly.pdbx_seq_one_letter_code
_entity_poly.pdbx_strand_id
1 'polypeptide(L)'
;MKSIFVYIVCLFVVFTGFSQAPADSLVLTKSGLPVVFKNDTLFFVHSKIGPYKPADRVNTINRRITSFMKDSEFEPDSLYLLDSEMSTDIWWRDRVLFSVTDLDAETENMSRKALAEKQLTVVKEALNKELKSKSIKNILLQAGLTILVVLIIYFLIKYINKLFVFTRKWLINAKGRILKGIKFKGYEFLDTDRELKVALFLNSILRWVVIVIVLYLALPILFSIFPWTRGWAEKLFGYVLDPLSNVLTAIFNYIPNLFTIGVIYFVTRYVVQFVEFLAGEIEKGSLVISGFYPDWAKPTFGIVKVLMYAFMFIVIFPYLPGSDSPVFQGVSVFLGVLFSLGSSTAISNMVAGLVITYMRPFKIGDRIKIGELTGDVLEKSMLVTRIRTIKNEDITIPNATVLSGHTINYTTSAKELGLILHTTVTIGYD
;
A
#
# COMPACT_ATOMS: atom_id res chain seq x y z
N MET A 1 32.25 19.62 -8.49
CA MET A 1 33.21 18.83 -9.29
C MET A 1 33.31 17.44 -8.69
N LYS A 2 33.25 16.40 -9.54
CA LYS A 2 33.25 14.95 -9.23
C LYS A 2 31.96 14.36 -8.62
N SER A 3 30.92 14.16 -9.43
CA SER A 3 30.02 12.99 -9.36
C SER A 3 28.99 12.93 -10.53
N ILE A 4 29.35 13.42 -11.72
CA ILE A 4 28.50 13.34 -12.94
C ILE A 4 29.09 12.38 -13.99
N PHE A 5 30.26 11.77 -13.71
CA PHE A 5 30.98 10.91 -14.65
C PHE A 5 30.75 9.40 -14.43
N VAL A 6 29.90 9.00 -13.47
CA VAL A 6 29.61 7.58 -13.19
C VAL A 6 28.27 7.12 -13.77
N TYR A 7 27.39 8.05 -14.19
CA TYR A 7 26.05 7.71 -14.70
C TYR A 7 25.92 7.72 -16.24
N ILE A 8 26.97 8.08 -16.99
CA ILE A 8 26.92 8.20 -18.47
C ILE A 8 27.49 6.96 -19.19
N VAL A 9 28.08 5.99 -18.49
CA VAL A 9 28.61 4.76 -19.11
C VAL A 9 27.66 3.54 -19.00
N CYS A 10 26.56 3.64 -18.24
CA CYS A 10 25.59 2.53 -18.07
C CYS A 10 24.34 2.62 -18.97
N LEU A 11 24.26 3.54 -19.94
CA LEU A 11 23.06 3.75 -20.75
C LEU A 11 23.25 3.57 -22.26
N PHE A 12 24.25 2.78 -22.68
CA PHE A 12 24.53 2.52 -24.09
C PHE A 12 24.71 1.03 -24.47
N VAL A 13 24.12 0.09 -23.70
CA VAL A 13 24.17 -1.37 -24.02
C VAL A 13 22.79 -2.03 -23.87
N VAL A 14 21.71 -1.42 -24.37
CA VAL A 14 20.38 -2.07 -24.38
C VAL A 14 19.81 -2.29 -25.79
N PHE A 15 20.44 -1.83 -26.87
CA PHE A 15 19.89 -2.07 -28.22
C PHE A 15 20.96 -2.32 -29.27
N THR A 16 21.70 -3.42 -29.14
CA THR A 16 22.23 -4.23 -30.25
C THR A 16 22.94 -5.46 -29.67
N GLY A 17 22.39 -6.64 -29.88
CA GLY A 17 22.97 -7.87 -29.33
C GLY A 17 22.13 -9.11 -29.59
N PHE A 18 21.84 -9.41 -30.85
CA PHE A 18 21.70 -10.82 -31.26
C PHE A 18 23.07 -11.47 -31.04
N SER A 19 23.29 -12.04 -29.86
CA SER A 19 24.48 -12.86 -29.60
C SER A 19 24.19 -14.25 -30.14
N GLN A 20 24.76 -14.53 -31.32
CA GLN A 20 25.21 -15.89 -31.64
C GLN A 20 26.11 -16.35 -30.50
N ALA A 21 25.75 -17.48 -29.89
CA ALA A 21 26.61 -18.15 -28.93
C ALA A 21 27.97 -18.44 -29.58
N PRO A 22 29.10 -18.03 -28.97
CA PRO A 22 30.40 -18.32 -29.53
C PRO A 22 30.71 -19.81 -29.41
N ALA A 23 31.13 -20.39 -30.53
CA ALA A 23 31.91 -21.61 -30.55
C ALA A 23 33.28 -21.26 -29.95
N ASP A 24 33.53 -21.64 -28.70
CA ASP A 24 34.77 -22.29 -28.28
C ASP A 24 34.84 -22.46 -26.75
N SER A 25 35.48 -23.55 -26.34
CA SER A 25 35.77 -24.01 -24.97
C SER A 25 34.63 -24.68 -24.18
N LEU A 26 34.11 -25.79 -24.74
CA LEU A 26 33.45 -26.82 -23.92
C LEU A 26 34.52 -27.58 -23.11
N VAL A 27 34.58 -27.27 -21.83
CA VAL A 27 35.28 -28.04 -20.80
C VAL A 27 34.75 -29.49 -20.85
N LEU A 28 35.65 -30.46 -21.12
CA LEU A 28 35.42 -31.89 -20.98
C LEU A 28 35.19 -32.24 -19.50
N THR A 29 33.97 -31.99 -19.01
CA THR A 29 33.44 -32.65 -17.83
C THR A 29 32.78 -33.95 -18.28
N LYS A 30 32.61 -34.88 -17.34
CA LYS A 30 31.88 -36.17 -17.47
C LYS A 30 30.38 -36.01 -17.84
N SER A 31 30.00 -34.85 -18.36
CA SER A 31 28.66 -34.39 -18.72
C SER A 31 28.55 -34.47 -20.24
N GLY A 32 27.81 -35.45 -20.76
CA GLY A 32 27.52 -35.53 -22.20
C GLY A 32 26.79 -34.29 -22.71
N LEU A 33 26.66 -34.21 -24.03
CA LEU A 33 25.91 -33.13 -24.69
C LEU A 33 24.41 -33.51 -24.77
N PRO A 34 23.49 -32.62 -24.37
CA PRO A 34 22.07 -32.94 -24.31
C PRO A 34 21.43 -32.93 -25.71
N VAL A 35 20.69 -33.98 -26.03
CA VAL A 35 19.71 -34.00 -27.12
C VAL A 35 18.43 -33.36 -26.60
N VAL A 36 17.96 -32.30 -27.26
CA VAL A 36 16.87 -31.43 -26.75
C VAL A 36 15.74 -31.39 -27.76
N PHE A 37 14.52 -31.54 -27.25
CA PHE A 37 13.29 -31.35 -28.03
C PHE A 37 12.35 -30.42 -27.28
N LYS A 38 11.98 -29.28 -27.89
CA LYS A 38 11.01 -28.30 -27.33
C LYS A 38 11.32 -27.86 -25.89
N ASN A 39 12.59 -27.72 -25.55
CA ASN A 39 13.16 -27.37 -24.23
C ASN A 39 13.23 -28.50 -23.18
N ASP A 40 12.79 -29.72 -23.51
CA ASP A 40 13.03 -30.90 -22.68
C ASP A 40 14.31 -31.62 -23.15
N THR A 41 15.17 -32.02 -22.21
CA THR A 41 16.34 -32.85 -22.51
C THR A 41 15.91 -34.31 -22.58
N LEU A 42 16.15 -34.96 -23.71
CA LEU A 42 15.77 -36.36 -23.95
C LEU A 42 16.83 -37.30 -23.36
N PHE A 43 18.09 -37.14 -23.75
CA PHE A 43 19.22 -37.93 -23.28
C PHE A 43 20.54 -37.22 -23.59
N PHE A 44 21.65 -37.75 -23.08
CA PHE A 44 22.99 -37.20 -23.28
C PHE A 44 23.84 -38.07 -24.21
N VAL A 45 24.64 -37.42 -25.07
CA VAL A 45 25.59 -38.08 -25.96
C VAL A 45 27.01 -37.77 -25.48
N HIS A 46 27.77 -38.82 -25.17
CA HIS A 46 29.11 -38.71 -24.59
C HIS A 46 30.22 -38.96 -25.61
N SER A 47 30.00 -39.85 -26.57
CA SER A 47 31.07 -40.37 -27.43
C SER A 47 31.02 -39.87 -28.88
N LYS A 48 32.15 -40.00 -29.58
CA LYS A 48 32.25 -39.77 -31.03
C LYS A 48 31.87 -41.04 -31.80
N ILE A 49 31.35 -40.89 -33.02
CA ILE A 49 31.14 -42.00 -33.95
C ILE A 49 31.94 -41.72 -35.21
N GLY A 50 32.92 -42.58 -35.52
CA GLY A 50 33.81 -42.38 -36.67
C GLY A 50 34.46 -40.98 -36.65
N PRO A 51 34.30 -40.16 -37.71
CA PRO A 51 34.85 -38.81 -37.78
C PRO A 51 34.00 -37.75 -37.05
N TYR A 52 32.79 -38.08 -36.59
CA TYR A 52 31.83 -37.09 -36.05
C TYR A 52 31.99 -36.89 -34.55
N LYS A 53 32.13 -35.64 -34.12
CA LYS A 53 32.22 -35.28 -32.69
C LYS A 53 30.85 -35.43 -32.00
N PRO A 54 30.80 -35.56 -30.66
CA PRO A 54 29.53 -35.61 -29.92
C PRO A 54 28.57 -34.45 -30.27
N ALA A 55 29.10 -33.22 -30.47
CA ALA A 55 28.29 -32.06 -30.83
C ALA A 55 27.62 -32.20 -32.21
N ASP A 56 28.34 -32.74 -33.20
CA ASP A 56 27.81 -32.96 -34.54
C ASP A 56 26.71 -34.03 -34.55
N ARG A 57 26.87 -35.06 -33.70
CA ARG A 57 25.83 -36.07 -33.46
C ARG A 57 24.58 -35.41 -32.88
N VAL A 58 24.69 -34.71 -31.75
CA VAL A 58 23.54 -34.03 -31.11
C VAL A 58 22.80 -33.11 -32.08
N ASN A 59 23.51 -32.27 -32.82
CA ASN A 59 22.92 -31.37 -33.82
C ASN A 59 22.18 -32.14 -34.92
N THR A 60 22.77 -33.24 -35.40
CA THR A 60 22.15 -34.09 -36.42
C THR A 60 20.89 -34.77 -35.89
N ILE A 61 20.92 -35.26 -34.65
CA ILE A 61 19.77 -35.90 -33.99
C ILE A 61 18.62 -34.90 -33.82
N ASN A 62 18.89 -33.71 -33.25
CA ASN A 62 17.89 -32.66 -33.07
C ASN A 62 17.25 -32.25 -34.41
N ARG A 63 18.07 -32.11 -35.46
CA ARG A 63 17.59 -31.79 -36.82
C ARG A 63 16.73 -32.91 -37.40
N ARG A 64 17.12 -34.17 -37.25
CA ARG A 64 16.35 -35.32 -37.75
C ARG A 64 15.03 -35.50 -37.00
N ILE A 65 15.03 -35.38 -35.67
CA ILE A 65 13.80 -35.35 -34.86
C ILE A 65 12.84 -34.29 -35.40
N THR A 66 13.34 -33.08 -35.63
CA THR A 66 12.54 -31.98 -36.17
C THR A 66 12.04 -32.26 -37.59
N SER A 67 12.87 -32.90 -38.43
CA SER A 67 12.52 -33.27 -39.80
C SER A 67 11.46 -34.36 -39.85
N PHE A 68 11.54 -35.38 -38.99
CA PHE A 68 10.57 -36.48 -38.95
C PHE A 68 9.21 -35.98 -38.46
N MET A 69 9.20 -35.11 -37.46
CA MET A 69 7.96 -34.47 -36.97
C MET A 69 7.26 -33.54 -37.96
N LYS A 70 7.92 -33.18 -39.08
CA LYS A 70 7.30 -32.43 -40.18
C LYS A 70 6.62 -33.33 -41.22
N ASP A 71 6.97 -34.61 -41.23
CA ASP A 71 6.47 -35.58 -42.17
C ASP A 71 5.10 -36.11 -41.69
N SER A 72 4.09 -36.03 -42.55
CA SER A 72 2.71 -36.37 -42.19
C SER A 72 2.49 -37.85 -41.93
N GLU A 73 3.39 -38.71 -42.41
CA GLU A 73 3.31 -40.17 -42.25
C GLU A 73 4.17 -40.69 -41.08
N PHE A 74 4.80 -39.79 -40.33
CA PHE A 74 5.63 -40.16 -39.19
C PHE A 74 4.79 -40.45 -37.94
N GLU A 75 4.87 -41.69 -37.46
CA GLU A 75 4.33 -42.09 -36.16
C GLU A 75 5.48 -42.50 -35.22
N PRO A 76 5.57 -41.98 -33.98
CA PRO A 76 6.68 -42.30 -33.07
C PRO A 76 6.80 -43.81 -32.80
N ASP A 77 5.67 -44.51 -32.77
CA ASP A 77 5.66 -45.96 -32.54
C ASP A 77 6.26 -46.77 -33.70
N SER A 78 6.32 -46.18 -34.90
CA SER A 78 6.95 -46.77 -36.09
C SER A 78 8.48 -46.75 -36.06
N LEU A 79 9.10 -46.08 -35.06
CA LEU A 79 10.54 -46.19 -34.83
C LEU A 79 10.90 -47.60 -34.34
N TYR A 80 11.92 -48.20 -34.96
CA TYR A 80 12.39 -49.55 -34.64
C TYR A 80 13.92 -49.57 -34.49
N LEU A 81 14.42 -50.60 -33.79
CA LEU A 81 15.84 -50.81 -33.58
C LEU A 81 16.39 -51.78 -34.64
N LEU A 82 17.54 -51.45 -35.20
CA LEU A 82 18.34 -52.33 -36.04
C LEU A 82 19.72 -52.48 -35.40
N ASP A 83 20.07 -53.68 -34.99
CA ASP A 83 21.39 -53.95 -34.40
C ASP A 83 22.38 -54.34 -35.50
N SER A 84 23.57 -53.75 -35.46
CA SER A 84 24.69 -54.04 -36.35
C SER A 84 25.94 -54.41 -35.55
N GLU A 85 27.02 -54.80 -36.21
CA GLU A 85 28.26 -55.14 -35.49
C GLU A 85 28.80 -53.97 -34.65
N MET A 86 28.69 -52.73 -35.15
CA MET A 86 29.30 -51.54 -34.54
C MET A 86 28.33 -50.62 -33.78
N SER A 87 27.03 -50.68 -34.06
CA SER A 87 26.03 -49.82 -33.43
C SER A 87 24.63 -50.44 -33.41
N THR A 88 23.82 -50.04 -32.43
CA THR A 88 22.37 -50.23 -32.48
C THR A 88 21.72 -48.93 -32.95
N ASP A 89 21.08 -48.98 -34.10
CA ASP A 89 20.53 -47.81 -34.78
C ASP A 89 19.01 -47.72 -34.58
N ILE A 90 18.51 -46.51 -34.37
CA ILE A 90 17.08 -46.20 -34.32
C ILE A 90 16.67 -45.74 -35.72
N TRP A 91 15.82 -46.51 -36.37
CA TRP A 91 15.36 -46.27 -37.74
C TRP A 91 13.91 -45.83 -37.79
N TRP A 92 13.62 -45.01 -38.78
CA TRP A 92 12.29 -44.83 -39.32
C TRP A 92 12.33 -44.99 -40.83
N ARG A 93 11.65 -46.02 -41.34
CA ARG A 93 11.70 -46.43 -42.75
C ARG A 93 13.14 -46.63 -43.23
N ASP A 94 13.61 -45.81 -44.16
CA ASP A 94 14.94 -45.77 -44.78
C ASP A 94 15.88 -44.72 -44.16
N ARG A 95 15.44 -44.03 -43.10
CA ARG A 95 16.21 -42.96 -42.46
C ARG A 95 16.58 -43.33 -41.01
N VAL A 96 17.87 -43.24 -40.71
CA VAL A 96 18.38 -43.34 -39.33
C VAL A 96 18.03 -42.07 -38.56
N LEU A 97 17.43 -42.20 -37.38
CA LEU A 97 17.26 -41.09 -36.43
C LEU A 97 18.57 -40.83 -35.69
N PHE A 98 19.06 -41.82 -34.96
CA PHE A 98 20.35 -41.80 -34.26
C PHE A 98 20.89 -43.23 -34.05
N SER A 99 22.18 -43.31 -33.71
CA SER A 99 22.90 -44.56 -33.48
C SER A 99 23.51 -44.57 -32.08
N VAL A 100 23.43 -45.71 -31.41
CA VAL A 100 24.00 -45.96 -30.08
C VAL A 100 25.19 -46.91 -30.24
N THR A 101 26.34 -46.52 -29.70
CA THR A 101 27.58 -47.33 -29.75
C THR A 101 27.88 -48.00 -28.42
N ASP A 102 28.79 -48.97 -28.42
CA ASP A 102 29.26 -49.61 -27.18
C ASP A 102 29.92 -48.60 -26.23
N LEU A 103 30.62 -47.59 -26.77
CA LEU A 103 31.22 -46.52 -25.98
C LEU A 103 30.15 -45.63 -25.31
N ASP A 104 28.99 -45.43 -25.95
CA ASP A 104 27.86 -44.75 -25.30
C ASP A 104 27.26 -45.63 -24.18
N ALA A 105 27.19 -46.94 -24.40
CA ALA A 105 26.65 -47.91 -23.45
C ALA A 105 27.51 -48.06 -22.19
N GLU A 106 28.84 -48.09 -22.36
CA GLU A 106 29.82 -48.11 -21.27
C GLU A 106 29.68 -46.89 -20.35
N THR A 107 29.41 -45.70 -20.90
CA THR A 107 29.25 -44.49 -20.08
C THR A 107 28.04 -44.54 -19.14
N GLU A 108 27.03 -45.34 -19.48
CA GLU A 108 25.78 -45.51 -18.73
C GLU A 108 25.72 -46.86 -17.98
N ASN A 109 26.78 -47.67 -18.03
CA ASN A 109 26.85 -49.04 -17.47
C ASN A 109 25.69 -49.95 -17.94
N MET A 110 25.29 -49.83 -19.21
CA MET A 110 24.21 -50.63 -19.81
C MET A 110 24.74 -51.42 -21.01
N SER A 111 24.03 -52.46 -21.43
CA SER A 111 24.30 -53.05 -22.75
C SER A 111 23.85 -52.10 -23.85
N ARG A 112 24.54 -52.12 -25.00
CA ARG A 112 24.23 -51.26 -26.15
C ARG A 112 22.76 -51.30 -26.54
N LYS A 113 22.19 -52.50 -26.61
CA LYS A 113 20.77 -52.73 -26.91
C LYS A 113 19.86 -52.15 -25.83
N ALA A 114 20.16 -52.36 -24.54
CA ALA A 114 19.34 -51.83 -23.45
C ALA A 114 19.36 -50.29 -23.40
N LEU A 115 20.51 -49.67 -23.69
CA LEU A 115 20.60 -48.21 -23.78
C LEU A 115 19.78 -47.69 -24.97
N ALA A 116 19.87 -48.34 -26.13
CA ALA A 116 19.08 -47.99 -27.31
C ALA A 116 17.57 -48.12 -27.06
N GLU A 117 17.11 -49.16 -26.37
CA GLU A 117 15.72 -49.34 -25.96
C GLU A 117 15.24 -48.26 -24.97
N LYS A 118 16.07 -47.91 -23.97
CA LYS A 118 15.80 -46.82 -23.02
C LYS A 118 15.67 -45.48 -23.75
N GLN A 119 16.63 -45.14 -24.59
CA GLN A 119 16.62 -43.88 -25.34
C GLN A 119 15.46 -43.82 -26.34
N LEU A 120 15.16 -44.94 -27.03
CA LEU A 120 14.01 -45.03 -27.92
C LEU A 120 12.70 -44.78 -27.18
N THR A 121 12.51 -45.38 -26.00
CA THR A 121 11.31 -45.16 -25.18
C THR A 121 11.14 -43.69 -24.81
N VAL A 122 12.19 -43.05 -24.29
CA VAL A 122 12.16 -41.62 -23.92
C VAL A 122 11.83 -40.74 -25.12
N VAL A 123 12.43 -41.03 -26.29
CA VAL A 123 12.13 -40.30 -27.53
C VAL A 123 10.69 -40.54 -27.97
N LYS A 124 10.20 -41.79 -28.00
CA LYS A 124 8.81 -42.10 -28.34
C LYS A 124 7.82 -41.38 -27.44
N GLU A 125 8.05 -41.38 -26.12
CA GLU A 125 7.19 -40.69 -25.16
C GLU A 125 7.17 -39.18 -25.39
N ALA A 126 8.33 -38.55 -25.60
CA ALA A 126 8.42 -37.11 -25.86
C ALA A 126 7.74 -36.72 -27.17
N LEU A 127 7.92 -37.51 -28.24
CA LEU A 127 7.28 -37.26 -29.53
C LEU A 127 5.77 -37.54 -29.50
N ASN A 128 5.33 -38.62 -28.84
CA ASN A 128 3.92 -38.94 -28.65
C ASN A 128 3.21 -37.86 -27.81
N LYS A 129 3.86 -37.30 -26.79
CA LYS A 129 3.35 -36.18 -26.00
C LYS A 129 3.09 -34.95 -26.88
N GLU A 130 3.99 -34.65 -27.81
CA GLU A 130 3.82 -33.54 -28.77
C GLU A 130 2.76 -33.82 -29.84
N LEU A 131 2.64 -35.06 -30.34
CA LEU A 131 1.55 -35.38 -31.28
C LEU A 131 0.18 -35.41 -30.61
N LYS A 132 0.09 -35.90 -29.36
CA LYS A 132 -1.14 -35.84 -28.57
C LYS A 132 -1.54 -34.41 -28.25
N SER A 133 -0.60 -33.50 -28.00
CA SER A 133 -0.91 -32.08 -27.79
C SER A 133 -1.58 -31.44 -29.03
N LYS A 134 -1.27 -31.95 -30.23
CA LYS A 134 -1.89 -31.57 -31.51
C LYS A 134 -3.11 -32.42 -31.93
N SER A 135 -3.53 -33.38 -31.10
CA SER A 135 -4.67 -34.25 -31.42
C SER A 135 -5.96 -33.45 -31.60
N ILE A 136 -6.79 -33.85 -32.56
CA ILE A 136 -8.11 -33.25 -32.86
C ILE A 136 -8.97 -33.14 -31.59
N LYS A 137 -8.87 -34.12 -30.67
CA LYS A 137 -9.59 -34.08 -29.38
C LYS A 137 -9.20 -32.87 -28.53
N ASN A 138 -7.91 -32.53 -28.46
CA ASN A 138 -7.43 -31.39 -27.69
C ASN A 138 -7.79 -30.06 -28.35
N ILE A 139 -7.78 -30.00 -29.68
CA ILE A 139 -8.24 -28.83 -30.43
C ILE A 139 -9.74 -28.60 -30.19
N LEU A 140 -10.56 -29.66 -30.23
CA LEU A 140 -11.99 -29.60 -29.93
C LEU A 140 -12.26 -29.16 -28.48
N LEU A 141 -11.49 -29.68 -27.52
CA LEU A 141 -11.59 -29.28 -26.11
C LEU A 141 -11.23 -27.80 -25.92
N GLN A 142 -10.14 -27.33 -26.53
CA GLN A 142 -9.72 -25.92 -26.48
C GLN A 142 -10.77 -25.01 -27.13
N ALA A 143 -11.32 -25.41 -28.28
CA ALA A 143 -12.40 -24.68 -28.94
C ALA A 143 -13.65 -24.60 -28.05
N GLY A 144 -14.05 -25.71 -27.42
CA GLY A 144 -15.18 -25.76 -26.49
C GLY A 144 -14.99 -24.86 -25.27
N LEU A 145 -13.82 -24.92 -24.61
CA LEU A 145 -13.50 -24.05 -23.48
C LEU A 145 -13.45 -22.57 -23.87
N THR A 146 -12.91 -22.26 -25.05
CA THR A 146 -12.86 -20.88 -25.56
C THR A 146 -14.27 -20.34 -25.78
N ILE A 147 -15.16 -21.13 -26.39
CA ILE A 147 -16.58 -20.75 -26.57
C ILE A 147 -17.24 -20.52 -25.23
N LEU A 148 -17.01 -21.40 -24.24
CA LEU A 148 -17.55 -21.24 -22.89
C LEU A 148 -17.10 -19.92 -22.25
N VAL A 149 -15.80 -19.60 -22.30
CA VAL A 149 -15.28 -18.35 -21.74
C VAL A 149 -15.85 -17.13 -22.47
N VAL A 150 -15.94 -17.16 -23.80
CA VAL A 150 -16.55 -16.08 -24.59
C VAL A 150 -18.02 -15.89 -24.22
N LEU A 151 -18.78 -16.97 -24.00
CA LEU A 151 -20.17 -16.90 -23.52
C LEU A 151 -20.25 -16.26 -22.13
N ILE A 152 -19.36 -16.65 -21.20
CA ILE A 152 -19.30 -16.05 -19.86
C ILE A 152 -19.02 -14.55 -19.96
N ILE A 153 -18.04 -14.13 -20.76
CA ILE A 153 -17.73 -12.72 -21.00
C ILE A 153 -18.96 -11.99 -21.57
N TYR A 154 -19.63 -12.57 -22.56
CA TYR A 154 -20.85 -12.00 -23.14
C TYR A 154 -21.94 -11.77 -22.07
N PHE A 155 -22.20 -12.78 -21.23
CA PHE A 155 -23.17 -12.65 -20.14
C PHE A 155 -22.73 -11.60 -19.12
N LEU A 156 -21.46 -11.58 -18.71
CA LEU A 156 -20.93 -10.56 -17.80
C LEU A 156 -21.15 -9.15 -18.34
N ILE A 157 -20.79 -8.89 -19.61
CA ILE A 157 -21.00 -7.59 -20.26
C ILE A 157 -22.49 -7.26 -20.32
N LYS A 158 -23.36 -8.23 -20.62
CA LYS A 158 -24.82 -8.05 -20.63
C LYS A 158 -25.35 -7.63 -19.25
N TYR A 159 -24.91 -8.28 -18.17
CA TYR A 159 -25.32 -7.95 -16.81
C TYR A 159 -24.77 -6.60 -16.34
N ILE A 160 -23.51 -6.27 -16.68
CA ILE A 160 -22.91 -4.95 -16.42
C ILE A 160 -23.71 -3.87 -17.12
N ASN A 161 -24.02 -4.04 -18.41
CA ASN A 161 -24.85 -3.09 -19.13
C ASN A 161 -26.24 -2.92 -18.49
N LYS A 162 -26.86 -4.01 -18.04
CA LYS A 162 -28.14 -3.97 -17.33
C LYS A 162 -28.04 -3.20 -16.01
N LEU A 163 -26.98 -3.43 -15.23
CA LEU A 163 -26.71 -2.72 -13.98
C LEU A 163 -26.54 -1.22 -14.21
N PHE A 164 -25.73 -0.82 -15.20
CA PHE A 164 -25.49 0.59 -15.48
C PHE A 164 -26.70 1.32 -16.09
N VAL A 165 -27.60 0.59 -16.77
CA VAL A 165 -28.92 1.13 -17.16
C VAL A 165 -29.79 1.35 -15.92
N PHE A 166 -29.75 0.43 -14.95
CA PHE A 166 -30.44 0.59 -13.68
C PHE A 166 -29.91 1.80 -12.88
N THR A 167 -28.59 1.93 -12.70
CA THR A 167 -28.01 3.08 -11.99
C THR A 167 -28.31 4.40 -12.69
N ARG A 168 -28.34 4.42 -14.03
CA ARG A 168 -28.75 5.59 -14.81
C ARG A 168 -30.19 6.01 -14.50
N LYS A 169 -31.14 5.07 -14.46
CA LYS A 169 -32.54 5.35 -14.10
C LYS A 169 -32.65 5.83 -12.66
N TRP A 170 -31.90 5.21 -11.74
CA TRP A 170 -31.84 5.60 -10.34
C TRP A 170 -31.32 7.04 -10.18
N LEU A 171 -30.24 7.42 -10.88
CA LEU A 171 -29.68 8.78 -10.90
C LEU A 171 -30.69 9.82 -11.41
N ILE A 172 -31.43 9.51 -12.47
CA ILE A 172 -32.48 10.38 -13.00
C ILE A 172 -33.61 10.58 -11.98
N ASN A 173 -34.04 9.50 -11.32
CA ASN A 173 -35.09 9.55 -10.30
C ASN A 173 -34.62 10.20 -8.98
N ALA A 174 -33.30 10.26 -8.74
CA ALA A 174 -32.71 10.92 -7.58
C ALA A 174 -32.64 12.45 -7.73
N LYS A 175 -32.89 12.98 -8.94
CA LYS A 175 -33.01 14.42 -9.21
C LYS A 175 -34.06 15.04 -8.28
N GLY A 176 -33.68 16.05 -7.50
CA GLY A 176 -34.57 16.76 -6.57
C GLY A 176 -34.76 16.09 -5.19
N ARG A 177 -34.41 14.81 -5.00
CA ARG A 177 -34.40 14.18 -3.67
C ARG A 177 -33.01 14.24 -3.00
N ILE A 178 -31.97 13.85 -3.74
CA ILE A 178 -30.59 13.73 -3.24
C ILE A 178 -29.69 14.80 -3.88
N LEU A 179 -29.83 15.04 -5.18
CA LEU A 179 -29.11 16.09 -5.91
C LEU A 179 -29.86 17.41 -5.70
N LYS A 180 -29.37 18.25 -4.78
CA LYS A 180 -29.99 19.53 -4.39
C LYS A 180 -29.24 20.76 -4.95
N GLY A 181 -28.21 20.56 -5.77
CA GLY A 181 -27.34 21.62 -6.25
C GLY A 181 -26.33 22.06 -5.20
N ILE A 182 -25.10 22.32 -5.63
CA ILE A 182 -24.02 22.77 -4.73
C ILE A 182 -24.03 24.30 -4.72
N LYS A 183 -24.60 24.89 -3.66
CA LYS A 183 -24.58 26.34 -3.42
C LYS A 183 -23.34 26.70 -2.61
N PHE A 184 -22.47 27.55 -3.15
CA PHE A 184 -21.30 28.04 -2.42
C PHE A 184 -21.37 29.58 -2.35
N LYS A 185 -21.50 30.11 -1.12
CA LYS A 185 -21.48 31.56 -0.81
C LYS A 185 -22.37 32.43 -1.72
N GLY A 186 -23.63 32.02 -1.94
CA GLY A 186 -24.60 32.80 -2.69
C GLY A 186 -24.52 32.65 -4.22
N TYR A 187 -23.58 31.86 -4.74
CA TYR A 187 -23.49 31.48 -6.15
C TYR A 187 -23.86 30.01 -6.32
N GLU A 188 -24.82 29.73 -7.20
CA GLU A 188 -25.11 28.36 -7.67
C GLU A 188 -24.03 27.95 -8.68
N PHE A 189 -22.93 27.40 -8.16
CA PHE A 189 -21.80 26.95 -8.99
C PHE A 189 -22.20 25.80 -9.92
N LEU A 190 -23.05 24.89 -9.44
CA LEU A 190 -23.61 23.79 -10.22
C LEU A 190 -25.12 23.71 -10.01
N ASP A 191 -25.87 24.06 -11.04
CA ASP A 191 -27.31 23.80 -11.15
C ASP A 191 -27.57 22.28 -11.13
N THR A 192 -28.74 21.88 -10.63
CA THR A 192 -29.20 20.49 -10.48
C THR A 192 -29.14 19.72 -11.81
N ASP A 193 -29.39 20.41 -12.92
CA ASP A 193 -29.27 19.84 -14.27
C ASP A 193 -27.83 19.61 -14.71
N ARG A 194 -26.89 20.47 -14.29
CA ARG A 194 -25.45 20.25 -14.53
C ARG A 194 -24.92 19.11 -13.66
N GLU A 195 -25.35 19.04 -12.41
CA GLU A 195 -24.99 17.96 -11.47
C GLU A 195 -25.43 16.59 -12.00
N LEU A 196 -26.68 16.47 -12.46
CA LEU A 196 -27.18 15.24 -13.05
C LEU A 196 -26.41 14.87 -14.34
N LYS A 197 -26.12 15.84 -15.22
CA LYS A 197 -25.34 15.58 -16.44
C LYS A 197 -23.95 15.05 -16.12
N VAL A 198 -23.26 15.65 -15.15
CA VAL A 198 -21.94 15.17 -14.70
C VAL A 198 -22.04 13.76 -14.12
N ALA A 199 -23.03 13.49 -13.26
CA ALA A 199 -23.22 12.17 -12.67
C ALA A 199 -23.52 11.09 -13.74
N LEU A 200 -24.35 11.40 -14.73
CA LEU A 200 -24.66 10.49 -15.85
C LEU A 200 -23.44 10.26 -16.76
N PHE A 201 -22.64 11.29 -16.98
CA PHE A 201 -21.36 11.19 -17.70
C PHE A 201 -20.38 10.28 -16.97
N LEU A 202 -20.19 10.50 -15.67
CA LEU A 202 -19.34 9.65 -14.82
C LEU A 202 -19.84 8.20 -14.79
N ASN A 203 -21.16 7.97 -14.67
CA ASN A 203 -21.73 6.62 -14.73
C ASN A 203 -21.46 5.94 -16.09
N SER A 204 -21.43 6.70 -17.18
CA SER A 204 -21.12 6.18 -18.51
C SER A 204 -19.64 5.82 -18.66
N ILE A 205 -18.73 6.67 -18.15
CA ILE A 205 -17.29 6.36 -18.07
C ILE A 205 -17.08 5.11 -17.23
N LEU A 206 -17.67 5.05 -16.04
CA LEU A 206 -17.52 3.94 -15.11
C LEU A 206 -17.98 2.61 -15.74
N ARG A 207 -19.09 2.61 -16.49
CA ARG A 207 -19.53 1.43 -17.24
C ARG A 207 -18.44 0.92 -18.19
N TRP A 208 -17.85 1.81 -18.99
CA TRP A 208 -16.81 1.44 -19.94
C TRP A 208 -15.54 0.96 -19.25
N VAL A 209 -15.12 1.62 -18.16
CA VAL A 209 -13.98 1.19 -17.35
C VAL A 209 -14.19 -0.23 -16.81
N VAL A 210 -15.36 -0.52 -16.25
CA VAL A 210 -15.68 -1.87 -15.73
C VAL A 210 -15.67 -2.90 -16.86
N ILE A 211 -16.21 -2.59 -18.04
CA ILE A 211 -16.15 -3.50 -19.21
C ILE A 211 -14.71 -3.76 -19.63
N VAL A 212 -13.87 -2.72 -19.72
CA VAL A 212 -12.45 -2.86 -20.08
C VAL A 212 -11.71 -3.72 -19.06
N ILE A 213 -11.96 -3.53 -17.76
CA ILE A 213 -11.38 -4.36 -16.70
C ILE A 213 -11.80 -5.82 -16.87
N VAL A 214 -13.09 -6.10 -17.09
CA VAL A 214 -13.57 -7.48 -17.29
C VAL A 214 -12.93 -8.13 -18.52
N LEU A 215 -12.84 -7.40 -19.63
CA LEU A 215 -12.16 -7.89 -20.83
C LEU A 215 -10.68 -8.15 -20.58
N TYR A 216 -10.01 -7.24 -19.88
CA TYR A 216 -8.61 -7.38 -19.50
C TYR A 216 -8.37 -8.59 -18.60
N LEU A 217 -9.23 -8.84 -17.61
CA LEU A 217 -9.16 -10.01 -16.72
C LEU A 217 -9.49 -11.33 -17.44
N ALA A 218 -10.32 -11.29 -18.47
CA ALA A 218 -10.68 -12.49 -19.23
C ALA A 218 -9.61 -12.92 -20.24
N LEU A 219 -8.77 -11.99 -20.69
CA LEU A 219 -7.73 -12.24 -21.68
C LEU A 219 -6.64 -13.24 -21.19
N PRO A 220 -6.11 -13.16 -19.96
CA PRO A 220 -5.26 -14.20 -19.37
C PRO A 220 -5.93 -15.58 -19.34
N ILE A 221 -7.23 -15.64 -19.01
CA ILE A 221 -7.98 -16.90 -18.97
C ILE A 221 -8.03 -17.51 -20.39
N LEU A 222 -8.36 -16.71 -21.41
CA LEU A 222 -8.36 -17.16 -22.80
C LEU A 222 -6.97 -17.64 -23.25
N PHE A 223 -5.90 -16.92 -22.88
CA PHE A 223 -4.53 -17.31 -23.20
C PHE A 223 -4.06 -18.56 -22.44
N SER A 224 -4.60 -18.83 -21.25
CA SER A 224 -4.24 -20.03 -20.48
C SER A 224 -4.74 -21.34 -21.11
N ILE A 225 -5.79 -21.25 -21.93
CA ILE A 225 -6.41 -22.39 -22.66
C ILE A 225 -5.47 -22.90 -23.75
N PHE A 226 -4.74 -22.02 -24.42
CA PHE A 226 -3.87 -22.39 -25.53
C PHE A 226 -2.41 -22.58 -25.07
N PRO A 227 -1.78 -23.74 -25.34
CA PRO A 227 -0.42 -24.03 -24.88
C PRO A 227 0.62 -22.99 -25.32
N TRP A 228 0.49 -22.43 -26.52
CA TRP A 228 1.44 -21.46 -27.06
C TRP A 228 1.29 -20.04 -26.49
N THR A 229 0.17 -19.70 -25.83
CA THR A 229 -0.03 -18.39 -25.17
C THR A 229 -0.02 -18.45 -23.65
N ARG A 230 0.16 -19.63 -23.05
CA ARG A 230 0.19 -19.80 -21.58
C ARG A 230 1.21 -18.89 -20.88
N GLY A 231 2.40 -18.70 -21.45
CA GLY A 231 3.40 -17.78 -20.88
C GLY A 231 2.97 -16.30 -20.88
N TRP A 232 2.07 -15.90 -21.79
CA TRP A 232 1.47 -14.56 -21.78
C TRP A 232 0.39 -14.46 -20.70
N ALA A 233 -0.39 -15.53 -20.49
CA ALA A 233 -1.38 -15.60 -19.42
C ALA A 233 -0.73 -15.40 -18.05
N GLU A 234 0.37 -16.10 -17.76
CA GLU A 234 1.10 -15.99 -16.48
C GLU A 234 1.56 -14.55 -16.20
N LYS A 235 2.16 -13.88 -17.19
CA LYS A 235 2.59 -12.48 -17.05
C LYS A 235 1.42 -11.53 -16.80
N LEU A 236 0.32 -11.69 -17.54
CA LEU A 236 -0.85 -10.83 -17.39
C LEU A 236 -1.59 -11.08 -16.07
N PHE A 237 -1.66 -12.33 -15.60
CA PHE A 237 -2.16 -12.64 -14.26
C PHE A 237 -1.28 -11.98 -13.18
N GLY A 238 0.05 -12.03 -13.32
CA GLY A 238 0.97 -11.38 -12.38
C GLY A 238 0.74 -9.87 -12.27
N TYR A 239 0.57 -9.15 -13.39
CA TYR A 239 0.30 -7.70 -13.37
C TYR A 239 -0.98 -7.30 -12.61
N VAL A 240 -1.93 -8.23 -12.43
CA VAL A 240 -3.17 -8.00 -11.67
C VAL A 240 -3.07 -8.51 -10.25
N LEU A 241 -2.65 -9.76 -10.10
CA LEU A 241 -2.71 -10.48 -8.84
C LEU A 241 -1.55 -10.10 -7.91
N ASP A 242 -0.37 -9.77 -8.44
CA ASP A 242 0.78 -9.42 -7.61
C ASP A 242 0.52 -8.13 -6.82
N PRO A 243 0.05 -7.01 -7.43
CA PRO A 243 -0.32 -5.82 -6.66
C PRO A 243 -1.40 -6.09 -5.62
N LEU A 244 -2.42 -6.89 -5.95
CA LEU A 244 -3.49 -7.24 -5.03
C LEU A 244 -2.97 -8.06 -3.84
N SER A 245 -2.14 -9.07 -4.11
CA SER A 245 -1.50 -9.90 -3.10
C SER A 245 -0.57 -9.08 -2.21
N ASN A 246 0.18 -8.14 -2.78
CA ASN A 246 1.04 -7.22 -2.03
C ASN A 246 0.23 -6.34 -1.07
N VAL A 247 -0.91 -5.82 -1.52
CA VAL A 247 -1.83 -5.05 -0.67
C VAL A 247 -2.41 -5.92 0.44
N LEU A 248 -2.89 -7.13 0.13
CA LEU A 248 -3.42 -8.05 1.14
C LEU A 248 -2.35 -8.42 2.17
N THR A 249 -1.14 -8.73 1.72
CA THR A 249 -0.01 -9.05 2.59
C THR A 249 0.35 -7.87 3.49
N ALA A 250 0.36 -6.65 2.95
CA ALA A 250 0.58 -5.44 3.75
C ALA A 250 -0.51 -5.23 4.82
N ILE A 251 -1.78 -5.49 4.49
CA ILE A 251 -2.90 -5.42 5.45
C ILE A 251 -2.71 -6.44 6.56
N PHE A 252 -2.43 -7.71 6.22
CA PHE A 252 -2.21 -8.76 7.22
C PHE A 252 -1.00 -8.48 8.12
N ASN A 253 0.11 -8.01 7.53
CA ASN A 253 1.31 -7.64 8.28
C ASN A 253 1.09 -6.41 9.18
N TYR A 254 0.08 -5.59 8.91
CA TYR A 254 -0.28 -4.45 9.75
C TYR A 254 -1.18 -4.81 10.94
N ILE A 255 -1.82 -5.99 10.95
CA ILE A 255 -2.72 -6.43 12.05
C ILE A 255 -2.03 -6.38 13.42
N PRO A 256 -0.79 -6.87 13.62
CA PRO A 256 -0.11 -6.77 14.91
C PRO A 256 0.09 -5.32 15.37
N ASN A 257 0.43 -4.40 14.46
CA ASN A 257 0.57 -2.98 14.79
C ASN A 257 -0.77 -2.37 15.20
N LEU A 258 -1.85 -2.71 14.48
CA LEU A 258 -3.20 -2.26 14.84
C LEU A 258 -3.62 -2.76 16.22
N PHE A 259 -3.28 -4.01 16.57
CA PHE A 259 -3.51 -4.55 17.90
C PHE A 259 -2.73 -3.76 18.96
N THR A 260 -1.43 -3.51 18.75
CA THR A 260 -0.59 -2.70 19.65
C THR A 260 -1.16 -1.30 19.86
N ILE A 261 -1.58 -0.62 18.78
CA ILE A 261 -2.25 0.68 18.85
C ILE A 261 -3.52 0.58 19.70
N GLY A 262 -4.32 -0.47 19.51
CA GLY A 262 -5.49 -0.75 20.33
C GLY A 262 -5.15 -0.88 21.81
N VAL A 263 -4.12 -1.66 22.15
CA VAL A 263 -3.64 -1.82 23.53
C VAL A 263 -3.20 -0.47 24.13
N ILE A 264 -2.38 0.31 23.41
CA ILE A 264 -1.94 1.64 23.87
C ILE A 264 -3.13 2.55 24.14
N TYR A 265 -4.12 2.57 23.23
CA TYR A 265 -5.34 3.36 23.39
C TYR A 265 -6.12 2.94 24.64
N PHE A 266 -6.35 1.64 24.83
CA PHE A 266 -7.08 1.15 26.01
C PHE A 266 -6.34 1.45 27.31
N VAL A 267 -5.03 1.18 27.37
CA VAL A 267 -4.21 1.50 28.54
C VAL A 267 -4.28 2.99 28.86
N THR A 268 -4.03 3.86 27.88
CA THR A 268 -4.10 5.31 28.08
C THR A 268 -5.48 5.73 28.57
N ARG A 269 -6.55 5.20 27.97
CA ARG A 269 -7.93 5.49 28.36
C ARG A 269 -8.20 5.14 29.82
N TYR A 270 -7.80 3.96 30.28
CA TYR A 270 -7.97 3.56 31.68
C TYR A 270 -7.16 4.43 32.63
N VAL A 271 -5.92 4.78 32.27
CA VAL A 271 -5.11 5.69 33.10
C VAL A 271 -5.76 7.08 33.16
N VAL A 272 -6.24 7.63 32.03
CA VAL A 272 -6.94 8.93 32.03
C VAL A 272 -8.17 8.89 32.91
N GLN A 273 -8.98 7.82 32.82
CA GLN A 273 -10.16 7.63 33.66
C GLN A 273 -9.80 7.55 35.15
N PHE A 274 -8.72 6.87 35.50
CA PHE A 274 -8.23 6.80 36.87
C PHE A 274 -7.78 8.17 37.40
N VAL A 275 -7.03 8.94 36.61
CA VAL A 275 -6.63 10.31 36.99
C VAL A 275 -7.85 11.22 37.11
N GLU A 276 -8.86 11.07 36.25
CA GLU A 276 -10.13 11.83 36.33
C GLU A 276 -10.88 11.54 37.63
N PHE A 277 -10.92 10.27 38.03
CA PHE A 277 -11.47 9.86 39.32
C PHE A 277 -10.73 10.52 40.49
N LEU A 278 -9.39 10.46 40.52
CA LEU A 278 -8.60 11.09 41.58
C LEU A 278 -8.82 12.60 41.65
N ALA A 279 -8.87 13.27 40.49
CA ALA A 279 -9.13 14.70 40.42
C ALA A 279 -10.50 15.09 41.00
N GLY A 280 -11.52 14.27 40.72
CA GLY A 280 -12.86 14.46 41.29
C GLY A 280 -12.93 14.31 42.81
N GLU A 281 -12.15 13.39 43.38
CA GLU A 281 -12.08 13.21 44.84
C GLU A 281 -11.31 14.34 45.54
N ILE A 282 -10.26 14.87 44.91
CA ILE A 282 -9.56 16.07 45.41
C ILE A 282 -10.49 17.29 45.37
N GLU A 283 -11.26 17.45 44.30
CA GLU A 283 -12.20 18.57 44.15
C GLU A 283 -13.28 18.56 45.24
N LYS A 284 -13.82 17.38 45.56
CA LYS A 284 -14.84 17.22 46.63
C LYS A 284 -14.26 17.36 48.04
N GLY A 285 -12.93 17.41 48.18
CA GLY A 285 -12.26 17.44 49.47
C GLY A 285 -12.29 16.12 50.24
N SER A 286 -12.72 15.01 49.62
CA SER A 286 -12.67 13.66 50.21
C SER A 286 -11.24 13.14 50.27
N LEU A 287 -10.39 13.60 49.35
CA LEU A 287 -8.95 13.31 49.32
C LEU A 287 -8.15 14.61 49.47
N VAL A 288 -7.53 14.77 50.64
CA VAL A 288 -6.72 15.96 50.96
C VAL A 288 -5.25 15.64 50.73
N ILE A 289 -4.64 16.32 49.76
CA ILE A 289 -3.19 16.27 49.51
C ILE A 289 -2.56 17.50 50.16
N SER A 290 -1.56 17.29 51.03
CA SER A 290 -0.86 18.39 51.69
C SER A 290 -0.27 19.36 50.64
N GLY A 291 -0.59 20.64 50.76
CA GLY A 291 -0.13 21.69 49.85
C GLY A 291 -0.87 21.78 48.51
N PHE A 292 -1.90 20.97 48.25
CA PHE A 292 -2.69 21.02 47.02
C PHE A 292 -4.12 21.50 47.29
N TYR A 293 -4.50 22.63 46.71
CA TYR A 293 -5.84 23.20 46.90
C TYR A 293 -6.87 22.53 45.98
N PRO A 294 -8.13 22.33 46.43
CA PRO A 294 -9.20 21.79 45.58
C PRO A 294 -9.43 22.55 44.27
N ASP A 295 -9.26 23.89 44.31
CA ASP A 295 -9.35 24.77 43.13
C ASP A 295 -8.34 24.41 42.01
N TRP A 296 -7.25 23.69 42.34
CA TRP A 296 -6.24 23.27 41.39
C TRP A 296 -6.56 21.95 40.70
N ALA A 297 -7.50 21.15 41.23
CA ALA A 297 -7.76 19.79 40.76
C ALA A 297 -8.17 19.77 39.28
N LYS A 298 -9.21 20.53 38.91
CA LYS A 298 -9.72 20.62 37.52
C LYS A 298 -8.66 21.13 36.52
N PRO A 299 -8.00 22.29 36.76
CA PRO A 299 -6.94 22.77 35.87
C PRO A 299 -5.77 21.79 35.72
N THR A 300 -5.30 21.21 36.82
CA THR A 300 -4.17 20.25 36.82
C THR A 300 -4.54 19.01 36.02
N PHE A 301 -5.72 18.45 36.24
CA PHE A 301 -6.20 17.29 35.49
C PHE A 301 -6.32 17.58 33.99
N GLY A 302 -6.86 18.74 33.63
CA GLY A 302 -6.95 19.16 32.23
C GLY A 302 -5.59 19.16 31.54
N ILE A 303 -4.55 19.68 32.20
CA ILE A 303 -3.17 19.64 31.69
C ILE A 303 -2.67 18.20 31.55
N VAL A 304 -2.78 17.40 32.62
CA VAL A 304 -2.31 16.01 32.64
C VAL A 304 -2.99 15.20 31.54
N LYS A 305 -4.31 15.36 31.35
CA LYS A 305 -5.08 14.70 30.29
C LYS A 305 -4.57 15.05 28.89
N VAL A 306 -4.29 16.33 28.62
CA VAL A 306 -3.71 16.75 27.33
C VAL A 306 -2.31 16.14 27.13
N LEU A 307 -1.46 16.17 28.15
CA LEU A 307 -0.12 15.57 28.09
C LEU A 307 -0.16 14.06 27.87
N MET A 308 -1.09 13.36 28.52
CA MET A 308 -1.28 11.92 28.33
C MET A 308 -1.71 11.58 26.90
N TYR A 309 -2.63 12.35 26.31
CA TYR A 309 -3.02 12.14 24.91
C TYR A 309 -1.90 12.50 23.93
N ALA A 310 -1.12 13.56 24.19
CA ALA A 310 0.06 13.88 23.40
C ALA A 310 1.10 12.75 23.46
N PHE A 311 1.36 12.22 24.65
CA PHE A 311 2.25 11.09 24.86
C PHE A 311 1.73 9.82 24.17
N MET A 312 0.43 9.52 24.27
CA MET A 312 -0.21 8.42 23.56
C MET A 312 0.02 8.54 22.04
N PHE A 313 -0.15 9.73 21.47
CA PHE A 313 0.10 9.95 20.05
C PHE A 313 1.58 9.69 19.68
N ILE A 314 2.52 10.17 20.49
CA ILE A 314 3.96 9.93 20.29
C ILE A 314 4.28 8.42 20.33
N VAL A 315 3.72 7.69 21.28
CA VAL A 315 3.94 6.23 21.42
C VAL A 315 3.28 5.46 20.27
N ILE A 316 2.12 5.91 19.77
CA ILE A 316 1.44 5.30 18.61
C ILE A 316 2.19 5.58 17.31
N PHE A 317 2.85 6.73 17.19
CA PHE A 317 3.42 7.23 15.93
C PHE A 317 4.28 6.21 15.16
N PRO A 318 5.22 5.47 15.78
CA PRO A 318 6.04 4.47 15.09
C PRO A 318 5.22 3.32 14.49
N TYR A 319 4.05 3.01 15.04
CA TYR A 319 3.20 1.91 14.56
C TYR A 319 2.28 2.31 13.39
N LEU A 320 2.26 3.59 13.00
CA LEU A 320 1.46 4.05 11.86
C LEU A 320 2.09 3.59 10.53
N PRO A 321 1.28 3.29 9.50
CA PRO A 321 1.80 2.85 8.22
C PRO A 321 2.62 3.97 7.56
N GLY A 322 3.88 3.67 7.25
CA GLY A 322 4.80 4.62 6.63
C GLY A 322 5.51 5.55 7.62
N SER A 323 5.39 5.35 8.93
CA SER A 323 6.10 6.10 9.99
C SER A 323 7.62 6.14 9.81
N ASP A 324 8.21 5.08 9.26
CA ASP A 324 9.65 4.95 8.99
C ASP A 324 10.10 5.69 7.73
N SER A 325 9.16 6.17 6.90
CA SER A 325 9.48 6.88 5.66
C SER A 325 9.97 8.30 5.96
N PRO A 326 11.12 8.74 5.40
CA PRO A 326 11.60 10.12 5.54
C PRO A 326 10.57 11.18 5.10
N VAL A 327 9.75 10.84 4.09
CA VAL A 327 8.69 11.74 3.61
C VAL A 327 7.61 11.91 4.67
N PHE A 328 7.17 10.81 5.28
CA PHE A 328 6.15 10.85 6.32
C PHE A 328 6.63 11.61 7.56
N GLN A 329 7.88 11.36 7.97
CA GLN A 329 8.52 12.08 9.07
C GLN A 329 8.65 13.58 8.76
N GLY A 330 9.13 13.93 7.56
CA GLY A 330 9.25 15.32 7.12
C GLY A 330 7.92 16.06 7.11
N VAL A 331 6.86 15.45 6.57
CA VAL A 331 5.50 16.02 6.58
C VAL A 331 4.97 16.17 8.00
N SER A 332 5.19 15.17 8.86
CA SER A 332 4.73 15.20 10.25
C SER A 332 5.41 16.32 11.05
N VAL A 333 6.73 16.49 10.88
CA VAL A 333 7.48 17.58 11.51
C VAL A 333 7.00 18.94 10.99
N PHE A 334 6.82 19.07 9.67
CA PHE A 334 6.31 20.30 9.06
C PHE A 334 4.93 20.67 9.61
N LEU A 335 4.00 19.71 9.71
CA LEU A 335 2.68 19.94 10.31
C LEU A 335 2.78 20.33 11.79
N GLY A 336 3.69 19.71 12.54
CA GLY A 336 3.95 20.08 13.94
C GLY A 336 4.44 21.52 14.08
N VAL A 337 5.36 21.95 13.23
CA VAL A 337 5.86 23.34 13.20
C VAL A 337 4.75 24.31 12.81
N LEU A 338 3.98 24.02 11.75
CA LEU A 338 2.85 24.85 11.34
C LEU A 338 1.83 25.03 12.47
N PHE A 339 1.46 23.93 13.13
CA PHE A 339 0.53 23.97 14.25
C PHE A 339 1.10 24.77 15.43
N SER A 340 2.38 24.60 15.75
CA SER A 340 3.06 25.33 16.81
C SER A 340 3.08 26.84 16.55
N LEU A 341 3.45 27.26 15.34
CA LEU A 341 3.50 28.67 14.95
C LEU A 341 2.10 29.30 14.96
N GLY A 342 1.12 28.60 14.38
CA GLY A 342 -0.28 29.07 14.33
C GLY A 342 -0.96 29.14 15.69
N SER A 343 -0.52 28.34 16.66
CA SER A 343 -1.13 28.26 18.00
C SER A 343 -0.44 29.15 19.05
N SER A 344 0.63 29.86 18.70
CA SER A 344 1.46 30.66 19.62
C SER A 344 0.65 31.60 20.53
N THR A 345 -0.30 32.37 19.98
CA THR A 345 -1.15 33.28 20.76
C THR A 345 -2.09 32.54 21.71
N ALA A 346 -2.69 31.44 21.28
CA ALA A 346 -3.57 30.64 22.12
C ALA A 346 -2.79 30.02 23.28
N ILE A 347 -1.63 29.44 23.00
CA ILE A 347 -0.73 28.86 24.00
C ILE A 347 -0.27 29.92 25.00
N SER A 348 0.12 31.11 24.55
CA SER A 348 0.50 32.23 25.42
C SER A 348 -0.61 32.60 26.41
N ASN A 349 -1.86 32.70 25.93
CA ASN A 349 -3.01 32.98 26.79
C ASN A 349 -3.34 31.82 27.74
N MET A 350 -3.21 30.56 27.30
CA MET A 350 -3.39 29.38 28.13
C MET A 350 -2.37 29.36 29.28
N VAL A 351 -1.08 29.57 28.97
CA VAL A 351 0.00 29.62 29.98
C VAL A 351 -0.26 30.75 30.97
N ALA A 352 -0.62 31.95 30.50
CA ALA A 352 -0.96 33.05 31.39
C ALA A 352 -2.18 32.76 32.28
N GLY A 353 -3.21 32.10 31.73
CA GLY A 353 -4.38 31.65 32.50
C GLY A 353 -4.02 30.63 33.59
N LEU A 354 -3.07 29.73 33.31
CA LEU A 354 -2.54 28.79 34.31
C LEU A 354 -1.80 29.54 35.42
N VAL A 355 -0.93 30.49 35.09
CA VAL A 355 -0.20 31.30 36.08
C VAL A 355 -1.18 32.07 36.97
N ILE A 356 -2.18 32.73 36.39
CA ILE A 356 -3.24 33.43 37.15
C ILE A 356 -3.98 32.46 38.07
N THR A 357 -4.21 31.22 37.62
CA THR A 357 -4.90 30.20 38.41
C THR A 357 -4.08 29.72 39.61
N TYR A 358 -2.79 29.46 39.44
CA TYR A 358 -1.92 28.97 40.51
C TYR A 358 -1.43 30.06 41.47
N MET A 359 -1.03 31.23 40.95
CA MET A 359 -0.55 32.34 41.78
C MET A 359 -1.68 33.10 42.46
N ARG A 360 -2.93 32.98 41.96
CA ARG A 360 -4.14 33.60 42.51
C ARG A 360 -3.97 35.10 42.85
N PRO A 361 -3.46 35.96 41.93
CA PRO A 361 -3.29 37.40 42.20
C PRO A 361 -4.63 38.13 42.46
N PHE A 362 -5.73 37.53 42.03
CA PHE A 362 -7.09 37.95 42.30
C PHE A 362 -8.05 36.76 42.26
N LYS A 363 -9.23 36.93 42.84
CA LYS A 363 -10.34 35.97 42.85
C LYS A 363 -11.54 36.51 42.09
N ILE A 364 -12.46 35.62 41.73
CA ILE A 364 -13.75 36.02 41.18
C ILE A 364 -14.47 36.88 42.23
N GLY A 365 -15.01 38.02 41.82
CA GLY A 365 -15.61 39.03 42.68
C GLY A 365 -14.66 40.11 43.21
N ASP A 366 -13.34 40.00 43.01
CA ASP A 366 -12.41 41.08 43.38
C ASP A 366 -12.53 42.27 42.40
N ARG A 367 -12.45 43.50 42.92
CA ARG A 367 -12.27 44.73 42.13
C ARG A 367 -10.79 44.90 41.81
N ILE A 368 -10.45 44.90 40.52
CA ILE A 368 -9.08 45.01 40.05
C ILE A 368 -8.92 46.12 38.99
N LYS A 369 -7.69 46.64 38.87
CA LYS A 369 -7.25 47.48 37.75
C LYS A 369 -6.14 46.76 36.96
N ILE A 370 -6.35 46.61 35.65
CA ILE A 370 -5.40 46.03 34.70
C ILE A 370 -5.14 47.07 33.61
N GLY A 371 -3.93 47.63 33.58
CA GLY A 371 -3.67 48.82 32.76
C GLY A 371 -4.61 49.94 33.17
N GLU A 372 -5.36 50.53 32.23
CA GLU A 372 -6.36 51.57 32.53
C GLU A 372 -7.78 51.04 32.82
N LEU A 373 -7.99 49.73 32.69
CA LEU A 373 -9.31 49.13 32.87
C LEU A 373 -9.54 48.77 34.33
N THR A 374 -10.63 49.26 34.92
CA THR A 374 -11.01 48.97 36.31
C THR A 374 -12.39 48.31 36.36
N GLY A 375 -12.51 47.18 37.06
CA GLY A 375 -13.75 46.39 37.08
C GLY A 375 -13.74 45.25 38.09
N ASP A 376 -14.90 44.65 38.34
CA ASP A 376 -15.04 43.45 39.16
C ASP A 376 -14.82 42.20 38.30
N VAL A 377 -14.04 41.24 38.81
CA VAL A 377 -13.76 39.97 38.10
C VAL A 377 -15.02 39.11 38.05
N LEU A 378 -15.57 38.90 36.85
CA LEU A 378 -16.75 38.05 36.63
C LEU A 378 -16.36 36.58 36.46
N GLU A 379 -15.40 36.33 35.56
CA GLU A 379 -14.94 34.98 35.23
C GLU A 379 -13.46 35.00 34.87
N LYS A 380 -12.79 33.87 35.13
CA LYS A 380 -11.45 33.58 34.63
C LYS A 380 -11.49 32.25 33.90
N SER A 381 -11.38 32.32 32.58
CA SER A 381 -11.33 31.18 31.67
C SER A 381 -9.88 30.87 31.28
N MET A 382 -9.65 29.78 30.55
CA MET A 382 -8.30 29.37 30.14
C MET A 382 -7.60 30.41 29.27
N LEU A 383 -8.34 31.14 28.42
CA LEU A 383 -7.79 32.09 27.46
C LEU A 383 -7.97 33.56 27.87
N VAL A 384 -9.02 33.86 28.64
CA VAL A 384 -9.45 35.24 28.91
C VAL A 384 -9.93 35.40 30.35
N THR A 385 -9.81 36.62 30.84
CA THR A 385 -10.42 37.10 32.09
C THR A 385 -11.48 38.14 31.73
N ARG A 386 -12.69 38.02 32.28
CA ARG A 386 -13.76 38.98 32.08
C ARG A 386 -13.95 39.82 33.33
N ILE A 387 -14.00 41.14 33.14
CA ILE A 387 -14.30 42.10 34.20
C ILE A 387 -15.54 42.91 33.85
N ARG A 388 -16.28 43.37 34.86
CA ARG A 388 -17.40 44.30 34.71
C ARG A 388 -17.04 45.67 35.26
N THR A 389 -17.14 46.71 34.44
CA THR A 389 -16.88 48.08 34.89
C THR A 389 -18.00 48.59 35.81
N ILE A 390 -17.75 49.70 36.51
CA ILE A 390 -18.80 50.42 37.28
C ILE A 390 -19.97 50.92 36.40
N LYS A 391 -19.77 50.97 35.08
CA LYS A 391 -20.79 51.33 34.09
C LYS A 391 -21.54 50.10 33.54
N ASN A 392 -21.35 48.92 34.14
CA ASN A 392 -21.91 47.65 33.70
C ASN A 392 -21.44 47.20 32.29
N GLU A 393 -20.23 47.54 31.89
CA GLU A 393 -19.64 47.06 30.63
C GLU A 393 -18.84 45.78 30.89
N ASP A 394 -19.10 44.73 30.10
CA ASP A 394 -18.37 43.46 30.17
C ASP A 394 -17.15 43.48 29.25
N ILE A 395 -15.96 43.54 29.85
CA ILE A 395 -14.70 43.62 29.13
C ILE A 395 -14.00 42.27 29.19
N THR A 396 -13.66 41.72 28.03
CA THR A 396 -12.89 40.47 27.90
C THR A 396 -11.44 40.79 27.63
N ILE A 397 -10.55 40.36 28.52
CA ILE A 397 -9.12 40.65 28.45
C ILE A 397 -8.36 39.34 28.21
N PRO A 398 -7.53 39.23 27.17
CA PRO A 398 -6.64 38.09 26.98
C PRO A 398 -5.73 37.90 28.21
N ASN A 399 -5.63 36.67 28.70
CA ASN A 399 -4.83 36.38 29.91
C ASN A 399 -3.36 36.80 29.76
N ALA A 400 -2.80 36.69 28.56
CA ALA A 400 -1.43 37.13 28.29
C ALA A 400 -1.24 38.63 28.57
N THR A 401 -2.25 39.45 28.23
CA THR A 401 -2.23 40.90 28.51
C THR A 401 -2.31 41.19 30.01
N VAL A 402 -3.13 40.44 30.74
CA VAL A 402 -3.24 40.55 32.21
C VAL A 402 -1.89 40.29 32.88
N LEU A 403 -1.18 39.25 32.42
CA LEU A 403 0.10 38.86 33.00
C LEU A 403 1.26 39.76 32.57
N SER A 404 1.22 40.34 31.37
CA SER A 404 2.29 41.23 30.87
C SER A 404 2.31 42.60 31.56
N GLY A 405 1.19 43.04 32.13
CA GLY A 405 1.05 44.32 32.81
C GLY A 405 1.10 44.17 34.34
N HIS A 406 1.05 45.31 35.04
CA HIS A 406 0.80 45.31 36.47
C HIS A 406 -0.71 45.18 36.74
N THR A 407 -1.08 44.37 37.73
CA THR A 407 -2.46 44.23 38.21
C THR A 407 -2.54 44.80 39.62
N ILE A 408 -3.48 45.72 39.85
CA ILE A 408 -3.76 46.29 41.17
C ILE A 408 -5.04 45.63 41.69
N ASN A 409 -4.96 44.94 42.84
CA ASN A 409 -6.13 44.36 43.50
C ASN A 409 -6.57 45.27 44.65
N TYR A 410 -7.77 45.84 44.55
CA TYR A 410 -8.31 46.75 45.57
C TYR A 410 -9.08 46.02 46.69
N THR A 411 -9.38 44.73 46.52
CA THR A 411 -10.27 43.99 47.41
C THR A 411 -9.54 43.16 48.44
N THR A 412 -8.45 42.47 48.07
CA THR A 412 -7.81 41.48 48.94
C THR A 412 -7.27 42.11 50.23
N SER A 413 -6.42 43.13 50.13
CA SER A 413 -5.83 43.78 51.31
C SER A 413 -6.84 44.64 52.07
N ALA A 414 -7.84 45.20 51.40
CA ALA A 414 -8.85 46.05 52.04
C ALA A 414 -9.73 45.30 53.05
N LYS A 415 -9.88 43.97 52.89
CA LYS A 415 -10.62 43.13 53.84
C LYS A 415 -9.97 43.05 55.22
N GLU A 416 -8.64 43.20 55.29
CA GLU A 416 -7.88 43.05 56.55
C GLU A 416 -7.30 44.40 57.03
N LEU A 417 -6.72 45.17 56.11
CA LEU A 417 -6.00 46.42 56.42
C LEU A 417 -6.88 47.67 56.28
N GLY A 418 -8.09 47.54 55.72
CA GLY A 418 -8.93 48.68 55.33
C GLY A 418 -8.45 49.38 54.05
N LEU A 419 -9.19 50.41 53.63
CA LEU A 419 -8.87 51.21 52.43
C LEU A 419 -8.24 52.53 52.84
N ILE A 420 -7.03 52.81 52.34
CA ILE A 420 -6.39 54.12 52.51
C ILE A 420 -6.88 55.05 51.42
N LEU A 421 -7.72 56.02 51.79
CA LEU A 421 -8.17 57.09 50.92
C LEU A 421 -7.24 58.30 51.12
N HIS A 422 -6.60 58.74 50.05
CA HIS A 422 -5.85 59.99 50.03
C HIS A 422 -6.60 60.99 49.13
N THR A 423 -6.72 62.23 49.59
CA THR A 423 -7.32 63.32 48.80
C THR A 423 -6.49 64.57 49.02
N THR A 424 -6.36 65.39 47.97
CA THR A 424 -5.71 66.69 48.04
C THR A 424 -6.80 67.74 48.26
N VAL A 425 -6.72 68.45 49.38
CA VAL A 425 -7.63 69.57 49.66
C VAL A 425 -6.92 70.87 49.30
N THR A 426 -7.50 71.61 48.35
CA THR A 426 -7.05 72.96 48.02
C THR A 426 -7.87 73.96 48.82
N ILE A 427 -7.20 74.83 49.60
CA ILE A 427 -7.84 75.86 50.41
C ILE A 427 -7.59 77.22 49.73
N GLY A 428 -8.65 78.00 49.51
CA GLY A 428 -8.58 79.39 49.04
C GLY A 428 -8.19 80.34 50.17
N TYR A 429 -7.47 81.42 49.85
CA TYR A 429 -6.94 82.39 50.82
C TYR A 429 -7.88 83.58 51.10
N ASP A 430 -9.18 83.44 50.78
CA ASP A 430 -10.18 84.51 50.89
C ASP A 430 -10.47 84.92 52.34
#